data_AF-A0A661F3X4-F1
#
_entry.id   AF-A0A661F3X4-F1
#
_cell.length_a   1.000
_cell.length_b   1.000
_cell.length_c   1.000
_cell.angle_alpha   90.00
_cell.angle_beta   90.00
_cell.angle_gamma   90.00
#
_symmetry.space_group_name_H-M   'P 1'
#
loop_
_entity.id
_entity.type
_entity.pdbx_description
1 polymer ?
#
loop_
_entity_poly.entity_id
_entity_poly.type
_entity_poly.pdbx_seq_one_letter_code
_entity_poly.pdbx_strand_id
1 'polypeptide(L)'
;MVMEAITVNCQGVEVGAVSFDVDTGVGAFEYAPAFISKGIELSPIKLPLAKQIYSFPELGAETFKGLPGLIADSLPDDFGNAVLNAWVASQGKLPDDITPLQRLQYTGKRGMGALEFAPATRLRHLNSAQQVEIESLVNIAQEVLDSRSNFSFQLNREGQEDREAMLSLLSVGMSAGGARPKAVLAFSDDFAQVRSGQAKVPKGFTHYLMKFDGVSESI
;
A
#
# COMPACT_ATOMS: atom_id res chain seq x y z
N MET A 1 -12.49 17.52 16.18
CA MET A 1 -11.23 17.52 15.42
C MET A 1 -10.37 16.36 15.89
N VAL A 2 -10.62 15.20 15.30
CA VAL A 2 -9.76 14.03 15.46
C VAL A 2 -8.69 14.13 14.37
N MET A 3 -7.51 14.63 14.73
CA MET A 3 -6.36 14.62 13.82
C MET A 3 -5.57 13.33 14.06
N GLU A 4 -5.50 12.50 13.03
CA GLU A 4 -4.54 11.40 12.97
C GLU A 4 -3.21 11.94 12.42
N ALA A 5 -2.08 11.45 12.91
CA ALA A 5 -0.77 11.78 12.37
C ALA A 5 0.16 10.56 12.41
N ILE A 6 0.98 10.43 11.36
CA ILE A 6 1.99 9.37 11.23
C ILE A 6 3.31 9.94 10.75
N THR A 7 4.41 9.28 11.09
CA THR A 7 5.75 9.65 10.67
C THR A 7 6.02 9.13 9.26
N VAL A 8 6.66 9.95 8.44
CA VAL A 8 7.15 9.62 7.11
C VAL A 8 8.67 9.54 7.17
N ASN A 9 9.23 8.40 6.75
CA ASN A 9 10.66 8.19 6.63
C ASN A 9 11.04 7.95 5.17
N CYS A 10 12.31 8.15 4.83
CA CYS A 10 12.89 7.78 3.55
C CYS A 10 14.19 7.03 3.82
N GLN A 11 14.25 5.76 3.43
CA GLN A 11 15.39 4.86 3.71
C GLN A 11 15.79 4.87 5.21
N GLY A 12 14.81 4.78 6.10
CA GLY A 12 15.01 4.82 7.56
C GLY A 12 15.36 6.19 8.16
N VAL A 13 15.46 7.26 7.37
CA VAL A 13 15.65 8.63 7.86
C VAL A 13 14.30 9.32 7.98
N GLU A 14 13.99 9.90 9.13
CA GLU A 14 12.78 10.70 9.31
C GLU A 14 12.78 11.92 8.37
N VAL A 15 11.76 12.01 7.54
CA VAL A 15 11.54 13.09 6.58
C VAL A 15 10.61 14.13 7.17
N GLY A 16 9.61 13.70 7.93
CA GLY A 16 8.55 14.56 8.43
C GLY A 16 7.35 13.78 8.95
N ALA A 17 6.23 14.47 9.07
CA ALA A 17 4.96 13.87 9.49
C ALA A 17 3.84 14.25 8.51
N VAL A 18 2.90 13.33 8.32
CA VAL A 18 1.65 13.59 7.62
C VAL A 18 0.50 13.44 8.61
N SER A 19 -0.42 14.40 8.58
CA SER A 19 -1.66 14.38 9.34
C SER A 19 -2.87 14.29 8.41
N PHE A 20 -3.99 13.81 8.94
CA PHE A 20 -5.27 13.77 8.25
C PHE A 20 -6.39 14.15 9.22
N ASP A 21 -7.19 15.12 8.81
CA ASP A 21 -8.40 15.51 9.52
C ASP A 21 -9.60 14.74 8.95
N VAL A 22 -10.17 13.86 9.76
CA VAL A 22 -11.31 13.03 9.36
C VAL A 22 -12.60 13.84 9.20
N ASP A 23 -12.70 15.01 9.85
CA ASP A 23 -13.90 15.85 9.79
C ASP A 23 -13.95 16.61 8.46
N THR A 24 -12.80 17.05 7.95
CA THR A 24 -12.67 17.83 6.70
C THR A 24 -12.23 17.00 5.50
N GLY A 25 -11.66 15.81 5.71
CA GLY A 25 -11.08 14.98 4.67
C GLY A 25 -9.76 15.53 4.11
N VAL A 26 -9.09 16.43 4.82
CA VAL A 26 -7.89 17.14 4.35
C VAL A 26 -6.65 16.65 5.08
N GLY A 27 -5.66 16.25 4.30
CA GLY A 27 -4.32 15.90 4.74
C GLY A 27 -3.36 17.08 4.69
N ALA A 28 -2.34 17.02 5.54
CA ALA A 28 -1.26 17.98 5.57
C ALA A 28 0.08 17.29 5.86
N PHE A 29 1.17 17.83 5.35
CA PHE A 29 2.52 17.30 5.54
C PHE A 29 3.48 18.40 5.99
N GLU A 30 4.36 18.07 6.93
CA GLU A 30 5.41 18.97 7.39
C GLU A 30 6.75 18.23 7.41
N TYR A 31 7.80 18.87 6.86
CA TYR A 31 9.16 18.33 6.93
C TYR A 31 9.74 18.44 8.34
N ALA A 32 10.44 17.40 8.76
CA ALA A 32 11.26 17.44 9.97
C ALA A 32 12.40 18.47 9.79
N PRO A 33 12.67 19.33 10.78
CA PRO A 33 13.76 20.31 10.70
C PRO A 33 15.14 19.70 10.39
N ALA A 34 15.38 18.48 10.88
CA ALA A 34 16.61 17.73 10.62
C ALA A 34 16.71 17.17 9.19
N PHE A 35 15.58 17.01 8.49
CA PHE A 35 15.58 16.62 7.08
C PHE A 35 15.82 17.82 6.17
N ILE A 36 15.24 18.98 6.50
CA ILE A 36 15.46 20.24 5.78
C ILE A 36 16.97 20.56 5.68
N SER A 37 17.72 20.36 6.76
CA SER A 37 19.17 20.62 6.77
C SER A 37 19.99 19.68 5.88
N LYS A 38 19.41 18.56 5.40
CA LYS A 38 20.07 17.66 4.44
C LYS A 38 20.02 18.19 3.00
N GLY A 39 19.12 19.12 2.68
CA GLY A 39 19.01 19.71 1.34
C GLY A 39 18.52 18.76 0.24
N ILE A 40 17.94 17.61 0.60
CA ILE A 40 17.40 16.64 -0.36
C ILE A 40 15.91 16.95 -0.61
N GLU A 41 15.56 17.40 -1.80
CA GLU A 41 14.16 17.70 -2.16
C GLU A 41 13.45 16.47 -2.72
N LEU A 42 12.41 15.99 -2.01
CA LEU A 42 11.61 14.85 -2.45
C LEU A 42 10.58 15.21 -3.52
N SER A 43 10.04 16.44 -3.45
CA SER A 43 9.11 16.98 -4.44
C SER A 43 9.39 18.48 -4.64
N PRO A 44 10.44 18.84 -5.40
CA PRO A 44 10.98 20.21 -5.45
C PRO A 44 9.97 21.27 -5.93
N ILE A 45 8.99 20.86 -6.76
CA ILE A 45 8.02 21.78 -7.36
C ILE A 45 6.84 22.05 -6.42
N LYS A 46 6.34 21.02 -5.72
CA LYS A 46 5.11 21.12 -4.92
C LYS A 46 5.36 21.16 -3.41
N LEU A 47 6.39 20.46 -2.93
CA LEU A 47 6.83 20.46 -1.53
C LEU A 47 8.34 20.76 -1.43
N PRO A 48 8.79 21.98 -1.79
CA PRO A 48 10.18 22.38 -1.57
C PRO A 48 10.56 22.29 -0.09
N LEU A 49 11.84 22.22 0.24
CA LEU A 49 12.25 22.17 1.65
C LEU A 49 11.98 23.50 2.36
N ALA A 50 10.99 23.52 3.26
CA ALA A 50 10.67 24.69 4.07
C ALA A 50 10.05 24.30 5.41
N LYS A 51 10.19 25.19 6.40
CA LYS A 51 9.55 25.07 7.71
C LYS A 51 8.11 25.58 7.63
N GLN A 52 7.25 24.81 6.98
CA GLN A 52 5.84 25.11 6.82
C GLN A 52 5.02 23.82 6.68
N ILE A 53 3.72 23.95 6.93
CA ILE A 53 2.75 22.90 6.69
C ILE A 53 2.27 23.00 5.24
N TYR A 54 2.39 21.90 4.50
CA TYR A 54 1.88 21.76 3.15
C TYR A 54 0.53 21.07 3.17
N SER A 55 -0.48 21.70 2.56
CA SER A 55 -1.80 21.09 2.32
C SER A 55 -2.29 21.54 0.95
N PHE A 56 -3.06 20.66 0.29
CA PHE A 56 -3.54 20.85 -1.07
C PHE A 56 -5.03 20.43 -1.16
N PRO A 57 -5.94 21.12 -0.46
CA PRO A 57 -7.37 20.78 -0.46
C PRO A 57 -8.02 20.88 -1.85
N GLU A 58 -7.38 21.55 -2.80
CA GLU A 58 -7.81 21.63 -4.20
C GLU A 58 -7.57 20.35 -5.01
N LEU A 59 -6.79 19.39 -4.50
CA LEU A 59 -6.56 18.11 -5.17
C LEU A 59 -7.81 17.23 -5.13
N GLY A 60 -8.08 16.52 -6.23
CA GLY A 60 -9.23 15.63 -6.33
C GLY A 60 -9.17 14.50 -5.29
N ALA A 61 -10.16 14.48 -4.38
CA ALA A 61 -10.24 13.49 -3.31
C ALA A 61 -10.25 12.04 -3.82
N GLU A 62 -10.83 11.78 -4.99
CA GLU A 62 -10.86 10.44 -5.59
C GLU A 62 -9.46 9.87 -5.84
N THR A 63 -8.53 10.69 -6.32
CA THR A 63 -7.17 10.29 -6.67
C THR A 63 -6.23 10.38 -5.48
N PHE A 64 -6.27 11.50 -4.75
CA PHE A 64 -5.28 11.81 -3.72
C PHE A 64 -5.71 11.40 -2.31
N LYS A 65 -6.99 11.02 -2.15
CA LYS A 65 -7.60 10.70 -0.85
C LYS A 65 -7.36 11.78 0.20
N GLY A 66 -7.36 13.05 -0.24
CA GLY A 66 -7.11 14.22 0.61
C GLY A 66 -5.65 14.46 0.99
N LEU A 67 -4.71 13.62 0.58
CA LEU A 67 -3.30 13.73 0.95
C LEU A 67 -2.48 14.58 -0.05
N PRO A 68 -1.38 15.21 0.39
CA PRO A 68 -0.39 15.78 -0.52
C PRO A 68 0.13 14.75 -1.53
N GLY A 69 0.35 15.17 -2.79
CA GLY A 69 0.70 14.27 -3.89
C GLY A 69 1.89 13.32 -3.61
N LEU A 70 2.99 13.85 -3.05
CA LEU A 70 4.16 13.05 -2.66
C LEU A 70 3.79 11.87 -1.73
N ILE A 71 2.83 12.10 -0.83
CA ILE A 71 2.38 11.09 0.12
C ILE A 71 1.36 10.15 -0.54
N ALA A 72 0.43 10.71 -1.32
CA ALA A 72 -0.59 9.96 -2.03
C ALA A 72 0.00 8.94 -3.02
N ASP A 73 1.16 9.21 -3.63
CA ASP A 73 1.85 8.28 -4.53
C ASP A 73 2.26 6.96 -3.86
N SER A 74 2.28 6.90 -2.52
CA SER A 74 2.53 5.69 -1.75
C SER A 74 1.27 4.93 -1.33
N LEU A 75 0.08 5.46 -1.65
CA LEU A 75 -1.16 4.73 -1.45
C LEU A 75 -1.20 3.51 -2.38
N PRO A 76 -1.89 2.42 -1.96
CA PRO A 76 -2.21 1.32 -2.85
C PRO A 76 -2.86 1.81 -4.15
N ASP A 77 -2.56 1.15 -5.28
CA ASP A 77 -3.33 1.31 -6.52
C ASP A 77 -4.75 0.74 -6.40
N ASP A 78 -5.54 0.80 -7.47
CA ASP A 78 -6.93 0.34 -7.44
C ASP A 78 -7.05 -1.14 -7.02
N PHE A 79 -6.16 -1.99 -7.52
CA PHE A 79 -6.12 -3.40 -7.16
C PHE A 79 -5.70 -3.58 -5.70
N GLY A 80 -4.64 -2.90 -5.27
CA GLY A 80 -4.20 -2.92 -3.88
C GLY A 80 -5.27 -2.43 -2.91
N ASN A 81 -6.02 -1.39 -3.27
CA ASN A 81 -7.15 -0.92 -2.50
C ASN A 81 -8.26 -1.97 -2.42
N ALA A 82 -8.58 -2.67 -3.52
CA ALA A 82 -9.57 -3.74 -3.51
C ALA A 82 -9.18 -4.87 -2.55
N VAL A 83 -7.91 -5.29 -2.59
CA VAL A 83 -7.36 -6.32 -1.69
C VAL A 83 -7.44 -5.87 -0.23
N LEU A 84 -7.02 -4.65 0.07
CA LEU A 84 -7.07 -4.11 1.42
C LEU A 84 -8.52 -3.99 1.93
N ASN A 85 -9.42 -3.53 1.07
CA ASN A 85 -10.84 -3.41 1.39
C ASN A 85 -11.46 -4.77 1.69
N ALA A 86 -11.19 -5.78 0.85
CA ALA A 86 -11.62 -7.14 1.09
C ALA A 86 -11.05 -7.67 2.41
N TRP A 87 -9.76 -7.40 2.69
CA TRP A 87 -9.12 -7.84 3.93
C TRP A 87 -9.78 -7.21 5.15
N VAL A 88 -10.01 -5.90 5.13
CA VAL A 88 -10.70 -5.16 6.20
C VAL A 88 -12.11 -5.72 6.40
N ALA A 89 -12.83 -5.99 5.31
CA ALA A 89 -14.16 -6.60 5.35
C ALA A 89 -14.15 -8.02 5.93
N SER A 90 -13.13 -8.84 5.64
CA SER A 90 -12.94 -10.15 6.28
C SER A 90 -12.73 -10.07 7.80
N GLN A 91 -12.36 -8.90 8.32
CA GLN A 91 -12.25 -8.64 9.76
C GLN A 91 -13.54 -8.08 10.37
N GLY A 92 -14.64 -8.03 9.60
CA GLY A 92 -15.93 -7.47 10.05
C GLY A 92 -15.97 -5.95 10.12
N LYS A 93 -15.06 -5.25 9.42
CA LYS A 93 -15.03 -3.79 9.32
C LYS A 93 -15.47 -3.33 7.94
N LEU A 94 -16.02 -2.12 7.82
CA LEU A 94 -16.34 -1.57 6.51
C LEU A 94 -15.08 -0.97 5.86
N PRO A 95 -14.92 -1.06 4.53
CA PRO A 95 -13.82 -0.42 3.82
C PRO A 95 -13.72 1.11 4.03
N ASP A 96 -14.85 1.75 4.29
CA ASP A 96 -14.96 3.19 4.58
C ASP A 96 -14.49 3.53 6.00
N ASP A 97 -14.29 2.53 6.87
CA ASP A 97 -13.80 2.72 8.24
C ASP A 97 -12.28 2.98 8.30
N ILE A 98 -11.55 2.84 7.18
CA ILE A 98 -10.10 3.04 7.16
C ILE A 98 -9.67 4.34 6.47
N THR A 99 -8.96 5.17 7.22
CA THR A 99 -8.47 6.46 6.74
C THR A 99 -7.32 6.28 5.73
N PRO A 100 -7.01 7.32 4.92
CA PRO A 100 -5.83 7.30 4.06
C PRO A 100 -4.53 7.06 4.84
N LEU A 101 -4.40 7.58 6.06
CA LEU A 101 -3.25 7.29 6.90
C LEU A 101 -3.19 5.84 7.33
N GLN A 102 -4.33 5.24 7.71
CA GLN A 102 -4.37 3.80 8.03
C GLN A 102 -3.99 2.93 6.83
N ARG A 103 -4.39 3.31 5.61
CA ARG A 103 -3.91 2.65 4.36
C ARG A 103 -2.38 2.72 4.25
N LEU A 104 -1.80 3.90 4.48
CA LEU A 104 -0.34 4.06 4.51
C LEU A 104 0.32 3.25 5.63
N GLN A 105 -0.33 3.06 6.78
CA GLN A 105 0.19 2.18 7.84
C GLN A 105 0.20 0.71 7.42
N TYR A 106 -0.78 0.23 6.64
CA TYR A 106 -0.75 -1.10 6.03
C TYR A 106 0.36 -1.24 4.98
N THR A 107 0.60 -0.19 4.20
CA THR A 107 1.77 -0.11 3.30
C THR A 107 3.06 -0.17 4.11
N GLY A 108 3.18 0.64 5.16
CA GLY A 108 4.33 0.64 6.06
C GLY A 108 5.64 0.92 5.32
N LYS A 109 6.56 -0.05 5.31
CA LYS A 109 7.88 0.05 4.64
C LYS A 109 7.90 -0.51 3.21
N ARG A 110 6.72 -0.90 2.71
CA ARG A 110 6.53 -1.69 1.49
C ARG A 110 5.94 -0.88 0.34
N GLY A 111 5.86 0.44 0.53
CA GLY A 111 5.42 1.37 -0.50
C GLY A 111 6.41 1.38 -1.65
N MET A 112 5.90 1.67 -2.85
CA MET A 112 6.77 1.87 -4.00
C MET A 112 7.70 3.07 -3.76
N GLY A 113 8.95 2.97 -4.21
CA GLY A 113 9.95 4.01 -3.98
C GLY A 113 10.63 3.88 -2.62
N ALA A 114 10.91 5.01 -1.97
CA ALA A 114 11.76 5.07 -0.79
C ALA A 114 11.03 5.48 0.49
N LEU A 115 9.76 5.91 0.39
CA LEU A 115 8.99 6.37 1.53
C LEU A 115 8.50 5.20 2.39
N GLU A 116 8.57 5.38 3.70
CA GLU A 116 8.14 4.43 4.71
C GLU A 116 7.25 5.15 5.74
N PHE A 117 6.16 4.51 6.15
CA PHE A 117 5.16 5.10 7.04
C PHE A 117 5.15 4.39 8.40
N ALA A 118 5.15 5.17 9.48
CA ALA A 118 5.24 4.66 10.84
C ALA A 118 4.19 5.29 11.79
N PRO A 119 3.56 4.51 12.69
CA PRO A 119 3.79 3.08 12.91
C PRO A 119 3.15 2.23 11.79
N ALA A 120 3.87 1.22 11.32
CA ALA A 120 3.32 0.27 10.37
C ALA A 120 2.38 -0.72 11.07
N THR A 121 1.28 -1.09 10.40
CA THR A 121 0.36 -2.13 10.88
C THR A 121 1.09 -3.46 10.92
N ARG A 122 1.10 -4.09 12.11
CA ARG A 122 1.78 -5.37 12.32
C ARG A 122 0.81 -6.52 12.03
N LEU A 123 0.78 -7.00 10.80
CA LEU A 123 0.21 -8.32 10.49
C LEU A 123 1.34 -9.35 10.38
N ARG A 124 1.03 -10.60 10.75
CA ARG A 124 1.97 -11.72 10.60
C ARG A 124 2.43 -11.81 9.14
N HIS A 125 3.72 -12.09 8.94
CA HIS A 125 4.32 -12.42 7.64
C HIS A 125 4.38 -11.33 6.55
N LEU A 126 3.83 -10.13 6.75
CA LEU A 126 3.89 -9.05 5.74
C LEU A 126 5.31 -8.64 5.31
N ASN A 127 6.30 -8.86 6.18
CA ASN A 127 7.70 -8.45 5.99
C ASN A 127 8.65 -9.66 5.87
N SER A 128 8.14 -10.86 5.58
CA SER A 128 8.97 -12.07 5.43
C SER A 128 9.07 -12.53 3.98
N ALA A 129 10.26 -12.95 3.57
CA ALA A 129 10.52 -13.57 2.27
C ALA A 129 10.04 -15.04 2.24
N GLN A 130 8.74 -15.23 2.40
CA GLN A 130 8.08 -16.54 2.32
C GLN A 130 8.02 -17.04 0.88
N GLN A 131 8.02 -18.36 0.72
CA GLN A 131 7.69 -18.99 -0.55
C GLN A 131 6.25 -18.64 -0.92
N VAL A 132 6.04 -18.38 -2.20
CA VAL A 132 4.76 -17.96 -2.75
C VAL A 132 4.33 -18.97 -3.80
N GLU A 133 3.07 -19.35 -3.81
CA GLU A 133 2.48 -20.14 -4.90
C GLU A 133 1.79 -19.20 -5.89
N ILE A 134 2.35 -19.07 -7.10
CA ILE A 134 1.89 -18.09 -8.11
C ILE A 134 0.45 -18.35 -8.51
N GLU A 135 0.06 -19.61 -8.69
CA GLU A 135 -1.30 -20.00 -9.06
C GLU A 135 -2.32 -19.52 -8.02
N SER A 136 -2.00 -19.67 -6.74
CA SER A 136 -2.83 -19.15 -5.65
C SER A 136 -2.98 -17.62 -5.72
N LEU A 137 -1.88 -16.88 -5.97
CA LEU A 137 -1.96 -15.42 -6.14
C LEU A 137 -2.86 -15.00 -7.30
N VAL A 138 -2.78 -15.68 -8.44
CA VAL A 138 -3.59 -15.39 -9.62
C VAL A 138 -5.07 -15.64 -9.33
N ASN A 139 -5.41 -16.77 -8.69
CA ASN A 139 -6.78 -17.11 -8.33
C ASN A 139 -7.40 -16.07 -7.39
N ILE A 140 -6.67 -15.68 -6.33
CA ILE A 140 -7.14 -14.66 -5.37
C ILE A 140 -7.29 -13.30 -6.07
N ALA A 141 -6.37 -12.95 -6.96
CA ALA A 141 -6.46 -11.70 -7.71
C ALA A 141 -7.74 -11.66 -8.58
N GLN A 142 -8.11 -12.80 -9.19
CA GLN A 142 -9.37 -12.93 -9.93
C GLN A 142 -10.59 -12.81 -9.01
N GLU A 143 -10.60 -13.51 -7.87
CA GLU A 143 -11.71 -13.43 -6.90
C GLU A 143 -11.94 -12.00 -6.39
N VAL A 144 -10.86 -11.28 -6.06
CA VAL A 144 -10.94 -9.88 -5.61
C VAL A 144 -11.51 -9.00 -6.72
N LEU A 145 -11.14 -9.22 -7.99
CA LEU A 145 -11.72 -8.46 -9.10
C LEU A 145 -13.19 -8.82 -9.38
N ASP A 146 -13.55 -10.10 -9.37
CA ASP A 146 -14.93 -10.55 -9.59
C ASP A 146 -15.89 -10.02 -8.51
N SER A 147 -15.42 -9.95 -7.27
CA SER A 147 -16.18 -9.39 -6.14
C SER A 147 -16.44 -7.88 -6.28
N ARG A 148 -15.60 -7.16 -7.05
CA ARG A 148 -15.78 -5.73 -7.31
C ARG A 148 -17.00 -5.46 -8.20
N SER A 149 -17.30 -6.38 -9.12
CA SER A 149 -18.49 -6.37 -9.98
C SER A 149 -19.79 -6.74 -9.22
N ASN A 150 -19.69 -7.51 -8.15
CA ASN A 150 -20.82 -8.00 -7.37
C ASN A 150 -20.71 -7.56 -5.90
N PHE A 151 -20.74 -6.26 -5.63
CA PHE A 151 -20.65 -5.67 -4.28
C PHE A 151 -21.92 -5.94 -3.42
N SER A 152 -22.41 -7.18 -3.43
CA SER A 152 -23.18 -7.81 -2.37
C SER A 152 -22.31 -8.93 -1.81
N PHE A 153 -21.58 -8.57 -0.76
CA PHE A 153 -20.65 -9.44 -0.03
C PHE A 153 -21.35 -10.73 0.42
N GLN A 154 -21.29 -11.78 -0.40
CA GLN A 154 -21.36 -13.16 0.03
C GLN A 154 -19.95 -13.74 -0.03
N LEU A 155 -19.05 -13.21 0.81
CA LEU A 155 -18.03 -14.07 1.41
C LEU A 155 -18.76 -14.99 2.42
N ASN A 156 -19.60 -15.86 1.85
CA ASN A 156 -20.12 -17.01 2.55
C ASN A 156 -18.91 -17.92 2.75
N ARG A 157 -18.50 -18.04 4.02
CA ARG A 157 -17.60 -19.05 4.63
C ARG A 157 -16.21 -18.55 5.00
N GLU A 158 -16.13 -17.96 6.20
CA GLU A 158 -15.33 -18.34 7.37
C GLU A 158 -14.18 -19.38 7.25
N GLY A 159 -13.45 -19.44 6.14
CA GLY A 159 -12.26 -20.27 5.98
C GLY A 159 -11.01 -19.58 6.54
N GLN A 160 -10.22 -20.29 7.35
CA GLN A 160 -8.87 -19.84 7.71
C GLN A 160 -7.97 -19.70 6.46
N GLU A 161 -8.22 -20.52 5.43
CA GLU A 161 -7.48 -20.54 4.17
C GLU A 161 -7.64 -19.24 3.38
N ASP A 162 -8.86 -18.71 3.21
CA ASP A 162 -9.12 -17.43 2.52
C ASP A 162 -8.37 -16.27 3.21
N ARG A 163 -8.34 -16.29 4.54
CA ARG A 163 -7.63 -15.27 5.33
C ARG A 163 -6.10 -15.35 5.10
N GLU A 164 -5.52 -16.55 5.06
CA GLU A 164 -4.10 -16.75 4.81
C GLU A 164 -3.71 -16.40 3.37
N ALA A 165 -4.58 -16.72 2.41
CA ALA A 165 -4.49 -16.33 1.03
C ALA A 165 -4.47 -14.79 0.85
N MET A 166 -5.42 -14.08 1.45
CA MET A 166 -5.46 -12.61 1.41
C MET A 166 -4.25 -11.97 2.09
N LEU A 167 -3.78 -12.53 3.22
CA LEU A 167 -2.53 -12.10 3.85
C LEU A 167 -1.33 -12.30 2.92
N SER A 168 -1.30 -13.41 2.18
CA SER A 168 -0.23 -13.69 1.21
C SER A 168 -0.24 -12.65 0.10
N LEU A 169 -1.41 -12.28 -0.42
CA LEU A 169 -1.52 -11.26 -1.46
C LEU A 169 -1.16 -9.85 -0.93
N LEU A 170 -1.58 -9.51 0.29
CA LEU A 170 -1.12 -8.30 0.98
C LEU A 170 0.39 -8.31 1.21
N SER A 171 1.00 -9.49 1.43
CA SER A 171 2.44 -9.65 1.72
C SER A 171 3.33 -9.47 0.50
N VAL A 172 2.85 -9.79 -0.70
CA VAL A 172 3.59 -9.59 -1.97
C VAL A 172 3.41 -8.19 -2.54
N GLY A 173 2.60 -7.37 -1.87
CA GLY A 173 2.57 -5.93 -2.04
C GLY A 173 1.41 -5.44 -2.89
N MET A 174 0.71 -4.47 -2.32
CA MET A 174 -0.18 -3.56 -3.02
C MET A 174 0.71 -2.59 -3.80
N SER A 175 0.84 -2.77 -5.12
CA SER A 175 1.67 -1.87 -5.92
C SER A 175 1.06 -0.47 -5.96
N ALA A 176 1.89 0.54 -6.24
CA ALA A 176 1.43 1.84 -6.69
C ALA A 176 1.30 1.85 -8.22
N GLY A 177 0.25 2.50 -8.72
CA GLY A 177 0.00 2.84 -10.13
C GLY A 177 -0.39 1.70 -11.11
N GLY A 178 -1.46 1.92 -11.88
CA GLY A 178 -1.82 1.15 -13.09
C GLY A 178 -2.98 0.16 -12.92
N ALA A 179 -3.83 0.04 -13.95
CA ALA A 179 -5.13 -0.66 -13.90
C ALA A 179 -5.07 -2.20 -13.78
N ARG A 180 -3.92 -2.83 -13.99
CA ARG A 180 -3.80 -4.30 -13.98
C ARG A 180 -3.37 -4.82 -12.60
N PRO A 181 -3.92 -5.95 -12.13
CA PRO A 181 -3.42 -6.67 -10.97
C PRO A 181 -1.93 -6.98 -11.09
N LYS A 182 -1.19 -6.74 -10.01
CA LYS A 182 0.25 -6.96 -9.97
C LYS A 182 0.77 -7.20 -8.56
N ALA A 183 1.93 -7.84 -8.47
CA ALA A 183 2.62 -8.16 -7.22
C ALA A 183 4.13 -7.96 -7.36
N VAL A 184 4.79 -7.60 -6.26
CA VAL A 184 6.24 -7.53 -6.16
C VAL A 184 6.74 -8.87 -5.63
N LEU A 185 7.43 -9.63 -6.49
CA LEU A 185 7.91 -10.97 -6.21
C LEU A 185 9.43 -11.02 -6.35
N ALA A 186 10.04 -12.05 -5.80
CA ALA A 186 11.45 -12.32 -5.95
C ALA A 186 11.63 -13.72 -6.52
N PHE A 187 12.28 -13.82 -7.67
CA PHE A 187 12.52 -15.08 -8.37
C PHE A 187 13.97 -15.51 -8.17
N SER A 188 14.20 -16.81 -8.02
CA SER A 188 15.54 -17.37 -8.13
C SER A 188 16.10 -17.16 -9.55
N ASP A 189 17.42 -17.17 -9.70
CA ASP A 189 18.08 -16.94 -11.00
C ASP A 189 17.63 -17.91 -12.11
N ASP A 190 17.16 -19.11 -11.73
CA ASP A 190 16.61 -20.14 -12.62
C ASP A 190 15.07 -20.12 -12.74
N PHE A 191 14.40 -19.17 -12.09
CA PHE A 191 12.94 -19.03 -11.99
C PHE A 191 12.21 -20.24 -11.37
N ALA A 192 12.92 -21.20 -10.76
CA ALA A 192 12.31 -22.38 -10.15
C ALA A 192 11.64 -22.10 -8.80
N GLN A 193 12.03 -21.00 -8.13
CA GLN A 193 11.48 -20.59 -6.85
C GLN A 193 11.03 -19.13 -6.90
N VAL A 194 9.92 -18.86 -6.21
CA VAL A 194 9.37 -17.52 -6.06
C VAL A 194 9.07 -17.22 -4.60
N ARG A 195 9.40 -16.00 -4.19
CA ARG A 195 9.22 -15.49 -2.83
C ARG A 195 8.54 -14.13 -2.86
N SER A 196 8.02 -13.69 -1.71
CA SER A 196 7.60 -12.29 -1.57
C SER A 196 8.77 -11.34 -1.79
N GLY A 197 8.56 -10.33 -2.63
CA GLY A 197 9.55 -9.28 -2.92
C GLY A 197 9.52 -8.10 -1.94
N GLN A 198 8.61 -8.11 -0.96
CA GLN A 198 8.44 -7.00 -0.02
C GLN A 198 9.39 -7.04 1.20
N ALA A 199 10.35 -7.95 1.17
CA ALA A 199 11.37 -8.11 2.20
C ALA A 199 12.77 -8.17 1.57
N LYS A 200 13.81 -8.16 2.43
CA LYS A 200 15.16 -8.53 1.98
C LYS A 200 15.14 -10.00 1.53
N VAL A 201 15.55 -10.23 0.30
CA VAL A 201 15.59 -11.55 -0.32
C VAL A 201 16.99 -12.16 -0.19
N PRO A 202 17.13 -13.49 -0.13
CA PRO A 202 18.44 -14.15 -0.12
C PRO A 202 19.26 -13.85 -1.38
N LYS A 203 20.57 -14.14 -1.32
CA LYS A 203 21.41 -14.13 -2.53
C LYS A 203 20.87 -15.14 -3.56
N GLY A 204 20.99 -14.80 -4.84
CA GLY A 204 20.46 -15.60 -5.95
C GLY A 204 18.96 -15.41 -6.20
N PHE A 205 18.36 -14.39 -5.58
CA PHE A 205 17.01 -13.93 -5.88
C PHE A 205 17.04 -12.50 -6.40
N THR A 206 16.21 -12.21 -7.39
CA THR A 206 16.05 -10.88 -7.98
C THR A 206 14.60 -10.43 -7.87
N HIS A 207 14.37 -9.15 -7.54
CA HIS A 207 13.03 -8.56 -7.43
C HIS A 207 12.43 -8.25 -8.80
N TYR A 208 11.16 -8.59 -8.98
CA TYR A 208 10.35 -8.34 -10.17
C TYR A 208 8.98 -7.79 -9.79
N LEU A 209 8.43 -6.94 -10.67
CA LEU A 209 7.01 -6.59 -10.65
C LEU A 209 6.28 -7.51 -11.64
N MET A 210 5.57 -8.51 -11.12
CA MET A 210 4.78 -9.43 -11.93
C MET A 210 3.38 -8.84 -12.15
N LYS A 211 3.00 -8.67 -13.41
CA LYS A 211 1.62 -8.34 -13.81
C LYS A 211 0.91 -9.65 -14.09
N PHE A 212 -0.29 -9.84 -13.53
CA PHE A 212 -1.04 -11.07 -13.75
C PHE A 212 -1.76 -10.99 -15.11
N ASP A 213 -1.30 -11.80 -16.07
CA ASP A 213 -2.01 -12.04 -17.33
C ASP A 213 -3.03 -13.17 -17.09
N GLY A 214 -4.26 -13.00 -17.58
CA GLY A 214 -5.37 -13.94 -17.34
C GLY A 214 -6.40 -13.48 -16.30
N VAL A 215 -6.19 -12.31 -15.70
CA VAL A 215 -7.20 -11.67 -14.86
C VAL A 215 -7.93 -10.61 -15.68
N SER A 216 -9.22 -10.82 -15.96
CA SER A 216 -10.05 -9.89 -16.73
C SER A 216 -11.06 -9.21 -15.82
N GLU A 217 -11.11 -7.88 -15.86
CA GLU A 217 -12.30 -7.16 -15.38
C GLU A 217 -13.47 -7.56 -16.30
N SER A 218 -14.46 -8.22 -15.72
CA SER A 218 -15.75 -8.41 -16.39
C SER A 218 -16.41 -7.04 -16.49
N ILE A 219 -16.53 -6.52 -17.71
CA ILE A 219 -17.22 -5.25 -18.01
C ILE A 219 -18.73 -5.41 -17.76
#